data_AF-Q6AD86-F1
#
_entry.id   AF-Q6AD86-F1
#
_cell.length_a   1.000
_cell.length_b   1.000
_cell.length_c   1.000
_cell.angle_alpha   90.00
_cell.angle_beta   90.00
_cell.angle_gamma   90.00
#
_symmetry.space_group_name_H-M   'P 1'
#
loop_
_entity.id
_entity.type
_entity.pdbx_description
1 polymer ?
#
loop_
_entity_poly.entity_id
_entity_poly.type
_entity_poly.pdbx_seq_one_letter_code
_entity_poly.pdbx_strand_id
1 'polypeptide(L)'
;MLWYCEVEAMKPAAVAPLLRMSASAVAALAYRAREGLRQAWVQAHIASSPEDSECRWATDRLGAYARNGLGKRDTAKIESHLADCARCAIVAEEAKDAGSRLALVLLPLAVGVGGTAAYTAWAQTGANAVAYALGSAGAALPKSVTWGTTAGTGTTSAGTTSGAAGSGVTIAGLAAGGALLAAALAGALILGPELFAEAPVAAETSQPPAAQKPSAPRPREPEPANEPAAPAEPTAETPAPATPPAAAPLPAPAETPAADPATAPIAARPGPLSLGSATRMTATAFELDLAGTAVPGATVELRCGDILLGTTTASPGGSWAAAFPIDRLANGTWALTLVQVVSGAASAPVPIEVVVARRPLAPTIAVDTGSGYLLPIVSGTAEPGATVEVFDRGSLLATVAAGDDGRWGTDPLGTGASFAISARSTGSSGGVSAASETVSGQIAVPSVAAEASGTVLSVSVAGVPGREIALYADGKLSGHTGRIGSDGVFAALYEWRSPGEHRIGFAYTADGRHGVLAETPITITLG
;
A
#
# COMPACT_ATOMS: atom_id res chain seq x y z
N MET A 1 18.70 -5.89 -1.54
CA MET A 1 18.98 -4.79 -0.57
C MET A 1 17.67 -4.13 -0.13
N LEU A 2 16.94 -3.38 -0.96
CA LEU A 2 15.58 -2.90 -0.60
C LEU A 2 14.70 -4.05 -0.09
N TRP A 3 14.68 -5.18 -0.81
CA TRP A 3 14.04 -6.44 -0.37
C TRP A 3 14.34 -6.80 1.10
N TYR A 4 15.62 -6.95 1.47
CA TYR A 4 16.03 -7.26 2.85
C TYR A 4 15.57 -6.20 3.87
N CYS A 5 15.57 -4.91 3.52
CA CYS A 5 15.23 -3.83 4.43
C CYS A 5 13.71 -3.62 4.60
N GLU A 6 12.91 -3.76 3.52
CA GLU A 6 11.47 -3.46 3.53
C GLU A 6 10.59 -4.72 3.61
N VAL A 7 10.96 -5.80 2.91
CA VAL A 7 10.13 -7.03 2.79
C VAL A 7 10.48 -8.03 3.89
N GLU A 8 11.77 -8.24 4.16
CA GLU A 8 12.25 -9.08 5.27
C GLU A 8 12.45 -8.26 6.57
N ALA A 9 12.10 -6.96 6.56
CA ALA A 9 12.18 -6.02 7.68
C ALA A 9 13.55 -5.97 8.42
N MET A 10 14.64 -6.40 7.77
CA MET A 10 15.95 -6.51 8.39
C MET A 10 16.60 -5.15 8.60
N LYS A 11 17.03 -4.88 9.84
CA LYS A 11 17.80 -3.67 10.18
C LYS A 11 19.13 -3.66 9.38
N PRO A 12 19.62 -2.51 8.87
CA PRO A 12 20.84 -2.44 8.06
C PRO A 12 22.10 -3.10 8.67
N ALA A 13 22.20 -3.15 10.00
CA ALA A 13 23.26 -3.85 10.73
C ALA A 13 23.23 -5.39 10.59
N ALA A 14 22.06 -5.99 10.38
CA ALA A 14 21.90 -7.43 10.12
C ALA A 14 22.10 -7.78 8.63
N VAL A 15 21.85 -6.82 7.72
CA VAL A 15 22.08 -6.97 6.27
C VAL A 15 23.55 -6.76 5.89
N ALA A 16 24.29 -5.97 6.69
CA ALA A 16 25.70 -5.66 6.48
C ALA A 16 26.63 -6.88 6.29
N PRO A 17 26.60 -7.95 7.12
CA PRO A 17 27.42 -9.14 6.92
C PRO A 17 27.07 -9.90 5.64
N LEU A 18 25.77 -10.01 5.32
CA LEU A 18 25.26 -10.72 4.12
C LEU A 18 25.77 -10.09 2.83
N LEU A 19 25.89 -8.76 2.79
CA LEU A 19 26.39 -8.01 1.64
C LEU A 19 27.90 -7.73 1.69
N ARG A 20 28.61 -8.13 2.76
CA ARG A 20 30.01 -7.77 3.05
C ARG A 20 30.28 -6.25 3.02
N MET A 21 29.34 -5.47 3.53
CA MET A 21 29.39 -3.99 3.59
C MET A 21 29.31 -3.49 5.03
N SER A 22 29.65 -2.22 5.28
CA SER A 22 29.36 -1.60 6.59
C SER A 22 27.87 -1.28 6.73
N ALA A 23 27.34 -1.31 7.96
CA ALA A 23 25.94 -0.96 8.24
C ALA A 23 25.59 0.47 7.79
N SER A 24 26.54 1.41 7.86
CA SER A 24 26.39 2.78 7.36
C SER A 24 26.31 2.84 5.83
N ALA A 25 27.10 2.03 5.10
CA ALA A 25 27.01 1.95 3.66
C ALA A 25 25.68 1.32 3.19
N VAL A 26 25.21 0.25 3.88
CA VAL A 26 23.90 -0.35 3.60
C VAL A 26 22.77 0.66 3.86
N ALA A 27 22.80 1.39 4.98
CA ALA A 27 21.80 2.41 5.27
C ALA A 27 21.79 3.56 4.25
N ALA A 28 22.97 4.06 3.84
CA ALA A 28 23.10 5.10 2.82
C ALA A 28 22.60 4.64 1.44
N LEU A 29 22.87 3.38 1.06
CA LEU A 29 22.33 2.79 -0.17
C LEU A 29 20.82 2.54 -0.09
N ALA A 30 20.29 2.09 1.06
CA ALA A 30 18.85 1.93 1.28
C ALA A 30 18.10 3.25 1.10
N TYR A 31 18.60 4.33 1.72
CA TYR A 31 18.03 5.67 1.55
C TYR A 31 18.03 6.12 0.08
N ARG A 32 19.17 5.99 -0.62
CA ARG A 32 19.29 6.33 -2.05
C ARG A 32 18.39 5.48 -2.95
N ALA A 33 18.18 4.20 -2.62
CA ALA A 33 17.32 3.31 -3.38
C ALA A 33 15.82 3.62 -3.16
N ARG A 34 15.42 3.96 -1.92
CA ARG A 34 14.06 4.45 -1.63
C ARG A 34 13.76 5.73 -2.41
N GLU A 35 14.67 6.70 -2.39
CA GLU A 35 14.49 7.97 -3.11
C GLU A 35 14.54 7.76 -4.65
N GLY A 36 15.43 6.92 -5.15
CA GLY A 36 15.48 6.55 -6.57
C GLY A 36 14.19 5.86 -7.04
N LEU A 37 13.62 4.97 -6.23
CA LEU A 37 12.32 4.34 -6.49
C LEU A 37 11.19 5.38 -6.50
N ARG A 38 11.18 6.32 -5.54
CA ARG A 38 10.20 7.41 -5.47
C ARG A 38 10.24 8.30 -6.71
N GLN A 39 11.44 8.70 -7.13
CA GLN A 39 11.65 9.51 -8.34
C GLN A 39 11.22 8.76 -9.61
N ALA A 40 11.59 7.47 -9.74
CA ALA A 40 11.18 6.63 -10.86
C ALA A 40 9.65 6.42 -10.92
N TRP A 41 9.00 6.21 -9.76
CA TRP A 41 7.54 6.06 -9.67
C TRP A 41 6.81 7.35 -10.08
N VAL A 42 7.25 8.51 -9.58
CA VAL A 42 6.71 9.82 -9.97
C VAL A 42 6.89 10.06 -11.47
N GLN A 43 8.10 9.81 -12.00
CA GLN A 43 8.38 9.99 -13.42
C GLN A 43 7.54 9.05 -14.30
N ALA A 44 7.30 7.81 -13.88
CA ALA A 44 6.46 6.85 -14.62
C ALA A 44 4.99 7.29 -14.71
N HIS A 45 4.45 7.95 -13.68
CA HIS A 45 3.09 8.49 -13.72
C HIS A 45 3.00 9.76 -14.57
N ILE A 46 4.00 10.65 -14.49
CA ILE A 46 4.06 11.91 -15.25
C ILE A 46 4.33 11.68 -16.76
N ALA A 47 5.17 10.71 -17.13
CA ALA A 47 5.66 10.49 -18.50
C ALA A 47 4.63 9.84 -19.45
N SER A 48 3.34 10.17 -19.30
CA SER A 48 2.22 9.45 -19.91
C SER A 48 1.22 10.34 -20.66
N SER A 49 1.58 11.61 -20.95
CA SER A 49 0.79 12.54 -21.76
C SER A 49 1.65 13.17 -22.88
N PRO A 50 1.15 13.27 -24.13
CA PRO A 50 1.85 13.95 -25.22
C PRO A 50 1.88 15.47 -24.98
N GLU A 51 2.82 16.13 -25.65
CA GLU A 51 3.09 17.55 -25.44
C GLU A 51 1.97 18.46 -26.00
N ASP A 52 1.78 19.60 -25.34
CA ASP A 52 0.90 20.71 -25.73
C ASP A 52 -0.62 20.42 -25.75
N SER A 53 -1.13 20.01 -24.58
CA SER A 53 -2.54 20.18 -24.21
C SER A 53 -2.69 20.73 -22.78
N GLU A 54 -3.87 21.28 -22.46
CA GLU A 54 -4.16 21.91 -21.16
C GLU A 54 -4.01 20.95 -19.96
N CYS A 55 -3.99 19.63 -20.22
CA CYS A 55 -3.71 18.60 -19.24
C CYS A 55 -2.41 18.87 -18.46
N ARG A 56 -1.35 19.39 -19.11
CA ARG A 56 -0.07 19.72 -18.45
C ARG A 56 -0.28 20.81 -17.38
N TRP A 57 -0.95 21.91 -17.75
CA TRP A 57 -1.27 23.03 -16.85
C TRP A 57 -2.13 22.59 -15.65
N ALA A 58 -3.06 21.66 -15.88
CA ALA A 58 -3.89 21.08 -14.83
C ALA A 58 -3.05 20.17 -13.90
N THR A 59 -2.27 19.23 -14.44
CA THR A 59 -1.42 18.30 -13.66
C THR A 59 -0.45 19.04 -12.73
N ASP A 60 0.19 20.11 -13.22
CA ASP A 60 1.08 20.97 -12.41
C ASP A 60 0.39 21.60 -11.18
N ARG A 61 -0.95 21.72 -11.21
CA ARG A 61 -1.78 22.36 -10.19
C ARG A 61 -2.66 21.42 -9.39
N LEU A 62 -2.86 20.16 -9.81
CA LEU A 62 -3.68 19.17 -9.10
C LEU A 62 -3.29 19.03 -7.62
N GLY A 63 -1.99 19.00 -7.33
CA GLY A 63 -1.47 18.90 -5.95
C GLY A 63 -1.78 20.12 -5.08
N ALA A 64 -2.15 21.27 -5.64
CA ALA A 64 -2.65 22.42 -4.88
C ALA A 64 -4.19 22.45 -4.85
N TYR A 65 -4.85 22.02 -5.93
CA TYR A 65 -6.31 21.86 -6.02
C TYR A 65 -6.84 20.88 -4.96
N ALA A 66 -6.23 19.70 -4.83
CA ALA A 66 -6.56 18.68 -3.83
C ALA A 66 -6.37 19.12 -2.36
N ARG A 67 -5.79 20.31 -2.12
CA ARG A 67 -5.60 20.92 -0.79
C ARG A 67 -6.36 22.26 -0.65
N ASN A 68 -7.29 22.56 -1.55
CA ASN A 68 -8.03 23.83 -1.62
C ASN A 68 -7.13 25.09 -1.72
N GLY A 69 -5.89 24.94 -2.20
CA GLY A 69 -4.86 25.99 -2.23
C GLY A 69 -4.83 26.84 -3.50
N LEU A 70 -5.88 26.79 -4.34
CA LEU A 70 -5.99 27.59 -5.56
C LEU A 70 -6.81 28.86 -5.37
N GLY A 71 -6.40 29.93 -6.04
CA GLY A 71 -7.26 31.10 -6.22
C GLY A 71 -8.44 30.77 -7.13
N LYS A 72 -9.64 31.31 -6.81
CA LYS A 72 -10.94 31.01 -7.43
C LYS A 72 -10.93 30.88 -8.97
N ARG A 73 -10.10 31.66 -9.66
CA ARG A 73 -9.97 31.67 -11.12
C ARG A 73 -9.28 30.41 -11.67
N ASP A 74 -8.23 29.95 -11.00
CA ASP A 74 -7.53 28.71 -11.36
C ASP A 74 -8.37 27.49 -10.93
N THR A 75 -9.09 27.58 -9.81
CA THR A 75 -10.06 26.54 -9.38
C THR A 75 -11.10 26.28 -10.45
N ALA A 76 -11.80 27.33 -10.91
CA ALA A 76 -12.82 27.21 -11.95
C ALA A 76 -12.28 26.69 -13.29
N LYS A 77 -11.04 27.07 -13.66
CA LYS A 77 -10.39 26.55 -14.88
C LYS A 77 -9.98 25.08 -14.75
N ILE A 78 -9.57 24.63 -13.56
CA ILE A 78 -9.38 23.19 -13.31
C ILE A 78 -10.73 22.48 -13.39
N GLU A 79 -11.77 22.96 -12.70
CA GLU A 79 -13.09 22.31 -12.67
C GLU A 79 -13.69 22.12 -14.06
N SER A 80 -13.57 23.11 -14.97
CA SER A 80 -13.94 22.91 -16.38
C SER A 80 -13.09 21.84 -17.07
N HIS A 81 -11.77 21.85 -16.86
CA HIS A 81 -10.88 20.84 -17.45
C HIS A 81 -11.11 19.43 -16.88
N LEU A 82 -11.53 19.29 -15.62
CA LEU A 82 -11.88 17.99 -15.02
C LEU A 82 -13.21 17.44 -15.59
N ALA A 83 -14.15 18.31 -15.95
CA ALA A 83 -15.38 17.91 -16.64
C ALA A 83 -15.09 17.36 -18.06
N ASP A 84 -14.17 17.99 -18.80
CA ASP A 84 -13.81 17.59 -20.16
C ASP A 84 -12.76 16.46 -20.22
N CYS A 85 -11.91 16.31 -19.19
CA CYS A 85 -10.80 15.35 -19.15
C CYS A 85 -10.93 14.34 -18.01
N ALA A 86 -11.62 13.24 -18.29
CA ALA A 86 -11.82 12.12 -17.35
C ALA A 86 -10.53 11.58 -16.70
N ARG A 87 -9.39 11.65 -17.40
CA ARG A 87 -8.09 11.24 -16.85
C ARG A 87 -7.61 12.15 -15.73
N CYS A 88 -7.72 13.47 -15.94
CA CYS A 88 -7.38 14.45 -14.90
C CYS A 88 -8.37 14.36 -13.73
N ALA A 89 -9.64 14.06 -13.99
CA ALA A 89 -10.65 13.85 -12.93
C ALA A 89 -10.31 12.67 -12.01
N ILE A 90 -9.89 11.52 -12.57
CA ILE A 90 -9.46 10.34 -11.78
C ILE A 90 -8.28 10.70 -10.88
N VAL A 91 -7.24 11.34 -11.44
CA VAL A 91 -6.04 11.74 -10.68
C VAL A 91 -6.35 12.83 -9.64
N ALA A 92 -7.34 13.70 -9.89
CA ALA A 92 -7.77 14.73 -8.94
C ALA A 92 -8.44 14.13 -7.69
N GLU A 93 -9.34 13.15 -7.85
CA GLU A 93 -9.94 12.45 -6.71
C GLU A 93 -8.93 11.53 -6.00
N GLU A 94 -8.05 10.83 -6.72
CA GLU A 94 -6.99 10.03 -6.11
C GLU A 94 -6.03 10.89 -5.25
N ALA A 95 -5.63 12.07 -5.74
CA ALA A 95 -4.80 13.01 -4.99
C ALA A 95 -5.49 13.58 -3.73
N LYS A 96 -6.82 13.73 -3.79
CA LYS A 96 -7.68 14.23 -2.71
C LYS A 96 -7.92 13.17 -1.63
N ASP A 97 -8.10 11.91 -2.03
CA ASP A 97 -8.16 10.75 -1.13
C ASP A 97 -6.78 10.45 -0.48
N ALA A 98 -5.69 10.54 -1.25
CA ALA A 98 -4.34 10.49 -0.67
C ALA A 98 -4.10 11.59 0.38
N GLY A 99 -4.62 12.80 0.13
CA GLY A 99 -4.58 13.92 1.07
C GLY A 99 -5.39 13.66 2.35
N SER A 100 -6.62 13.13 2.24
CA SER A 100 -7.48 12.84 3.39
C SER A 100 -6.89 11.71 4.27
N ARG A 101 -6.39 10.64 3.65
CA ARG A 101 -5.73 9.51 4.34
C ARG A 101 -4.46 9.96 5.07
N LEU A 102 -3.63 10.80 4.45
CA LEU A 102 -2.46 11.37 5.12
C LEU A 102 -2.83 12.28 6.29
N ALA A 103 -3.89 13.08 6.18
CA ALA A 103 -4.39 13.89 7.30
C ALA A 103 -4.85 13.00 8.47
N LEU A 104 -5.61 11.94 8.20
CA LEU A 104 -6.08 10.97 9.19
C LEU A 104 -4.93 10.20 9.88
N VAL A 105 -3.86 9.87 9.16
CA VAL A 105 -2.69 9.17 9.72
C VAL A 105 -1.78 10.11 10.53
N LEU A 106 -1.67 11.39 10.15
CA LEU A 106 -0.79 12.35 10.81
C LEU A 106 -1.44 13.08 11.99
N LEU A 107 -2.77 13.20 12.04
CA LEU A 107 -3.50 13.82 13.16
C LEU A 107 -3.16 13.19 14.53
N PRO A 108 -3.20 11.85 14.70
CA PRO A 108 -2.82 11.19 15.96
C PRO A 108 -1.35 11.43 16.35
N LEU A 109 -0.45 11.55 15.37
CA LEU A 109 0.98 11.81 15.58
C LEU A 109 1.27 13.27 15.98
N ALA A 110 0.49 14.22 15.47
CA ALA A 110 0.69 15.65 15.72
C ALA A 110 0.15 16.11 17.08
N VAL A 111 -0.96 15.56 17.56
CA VAL A 111 -1.60 15.97 18.83
C VAL A 111 -1.07 15.18 20.04
N GLY A 112 -0.52 13.98 19.82
CA GLY A 112 0.05 13.14 20.87
C GLY A 112 -1.00 12.52 21.80
N VAL A 113 -0.53 11.75 22.80
CA VAL A 113 -1.35 10.84 23.61
C VAL A 113 -2.54 11.54 24.31
N GLY A 114 -2.37 12.80 24.72
CA GLY A 114 -3.41 13.58 25.40
C GLY A 114 -4.59 14.01 24.51
N GLY A 115 -4.46 14.00 23.18
CA GLY A 115 -5.54 14.40 22.27
C GLY A 115 -6.58 13.31 21.96
N THR A 116 -6.27 12.06 22.31
CA THR A 116 -7.01 10.86 21.88
C THR A 116 -8.50 10.91 22.24
N ALA A 117 -8.85 11.29 23.47
CA ALA A 117 -10.23 11.37 23.94
C ALA A 117 -11.09 12.40 23.17
N ALA A 118 -10.51 13.54 22.79
CA ALA A 118 -11.20 14.56 22.01
C ALA A 118 -11.42 14.10 20.55
N TYR A 119 -10.43 13.42 19.98
CA TYR A 119 -10.51 12.87 18.62
C TYR A 119 -11.59 11.77 18.52
N THR A 120 -11.66 10.85 19.48
CA THR A 120 -12.71 9.82 19.52
C THR A 120 -14.11 10.40 19.71
N ALA A 121 -14.25 11.47 20.49
CA ALA A 121 -15.53 12.16 20.68
C ALA A 121 -15.99 12.86 19.39
N TRP A 122 -15.10 13.57 18.69
CA TRP A 122 -15.40 14.20 17.40
C TRP A 122 -15.77 13.16 16.33
N ALA A 123 -14.98 12.10 16.19
CA ALA A 123 -15.17 11.05 15.19
C ALA A 123 -16.50 10.28 15.30
N GLN A 124 -17.13 10.26 16.49
CA GLN A 124 -18.44 9.62 16.70
C GLN A 124 -19.64 10.59 16.77
N THR A 125 -19.41 11.91 16.78
CA THR A 125 -20.50 12.90 16.97
C THR A 125 -20.57 14.03 15.95
N GLY A 126 -19.51 14.28 15.17
CA GLY A 126 -19.48 15.30 14.12
C GLY A 126 -19.64 16.76 14.60
N ALA A 127 -19.59 17.00 15.91
CA ALA A 127 -19.91 18.30 16.51
C ALA A 127 -18.68 19.23 16.66
N ASN A 128 -18.91 20.54 16.59
CA ASN A 128 -17.85 21.56 16.65
C ASN A 128 -17.17 21.63 18.04
N ALA A 129 -15.85 21.42 18.08
CA ALA A 129 -15.08 21.21 19.30
C ALA A 129 -14.72 22.51 20.06
N VAL A 130 -15.72 23.19 20.62
CA VAL A 130 -15.53 24.41 21.45
C VAL A 130 -15.93 24.21 22.92
N ALA A 131 -16.82 23.24 23.23
CA ALA A 131 -17.51 23.19 24.53
C ALA A 131 -16.81 22.39 25.66
N TYR A 132 -15.81 21.54 25.37
CA TYR A 132 -15.36 20.50 26.32
C TYR A 132 -13.93 20.66 26.90
N ALA A 133 -13.26 21.80 26.67
CA ALA A 133 -11.88 22.02 27.12
C ALA A 133 -11.72 22.43 28.61
N LEU A 134 -12.82 22.55 29.38
CA LEU A 134 -12.83 23.03 30.78
C LEU A 134 -13.63 22.08 31.68
N GLY A 135 -13.09 20.88 31.95
CA GLY A 135 -13.87 19.80 32.59
C GLY A 135 -13.19 18.93 33.66
N SER A 136 -11.86 18.96 33.87
CA SER A 136 -11.20 18.06 34.85
C SER A 136 -9.75 18.41 35.21
N ALA A 137 -9.50 19.58 35.80
CA ALA A 137 -8.21 19.90 36.43
C ALA A 137 -8.36 20.79 37.67
N GLY A 138 -8.45 20.17 38.85
CA GLY A 138 -8.51 20.88 40.13
C GLY A 138 -7.15 21.41 40.58
N ALA A 139 -6.75 22.59 40.08
CA ALA A 139 -5.55 23.31 40.52
C ALA A 139 -5.94 24.68 41.08
N ALA A 140 -5.50 25.01 42.30
CA ALA A 140 -5.87 26.25 42.98
C ALA A 140 -5.09 27.46 42.45
N LEU A 141 -5.80 28.54 42.14
CA LEU A 141 -5.23 29.86 41.86
C LEU A 141 -5.59 30.86 42.99
N PRO A 142 -4.75 31.87 43.25
CA PRO A 142 -4.89 32.75 44.41
C PRO A 142 -6.04 33.76 44.28
N LYS A 143 -6.52 34.27 45.42
CA LYS A 143 -7.60 35.25 45.52
C LYS A 143 -7.13 36.67 45.17
N SER A 144 -7.51 37.19 44.01
CA SER A 144 -7.60 38.63 43.75
C SER A 144 -8.58 38.94 42.60
N VAL A 145 -9.10 40.17 42.57
CA VAL A 145 -10.11 40.70 41.62
C VAL A 145 -11.47 40.00 41.70
N THR A 146 -12.34 40.50 42.59
CA THR A 146 -13.77 40.13 42.66
C THR A 146 -14.65 41.18 41.99
N TRP A 147 -15.40 40.76 40.97
CA TRP A 147 -16.68 41.32 40.51
C TRP A 147 -17.48 40.06 40.08
N GLY A 148 -18.63 39.65 40.64
CA GLY A 148 -19.83 40.39 41.03
C GLY A 148 -20.77 40.45 39.81
N THR A 149 -21.95 39.82 39.73
CA THR A 149 -22.81 39.02 40.66
C THR A 149 -23.65 38.01 39.80
N THR A 150 -24.55 37.10 40.23
CA THR A 150 -25.29 36.81 41.50
C THR A 150 -25.77 35.33 41.53
N ALA A 151 -26.07 34.77 42.72
CA ALA A 151 -26.90 33.57 43.01
C ALA A 151 -26.48 32.18 42.44
N GLY A 152 -26.67 31.06 43.15
CA GLY A 152 -27.06 30.86 44.56
C GLY A 152 -27.15 29.37 44.98
N THR A 153 -26.77 29.09 46.24
CA THR A 153 -27.14 27.93 47.14
C THR A 153 -27.47 26.53 46.56
N GLY A 154 -26.92 25.41 47.08
CA GLY A 154 -26.00 25.23 48.23
C GLY A 154 -25.91 23.76 48.71
N THR A 155 -25.24 23.54 49.86
CA THR A 155 -25.12 22.29 50.67
C THR A 155 -24.54 21.02 49.98
N THR A 156 -23.38 20.41 50.30
CA THR A 156 -22.62 20.05 51.54
C THR A 156 -22.97 18.71 52.22
N SER A 157 -22.20 17.65 51.95
CA SER A 157 -21.77 16.62 52.91
C SER A 157 -20.72 15.67 52.28
N ALA A 158 -20.12 14.74 53.02
CA ALA A 158 -18.98 14.93 53.94
C ALA A 158 -18.50 13.58 54.50
N GLY A 159 -17.19 13.28 54.43
CA GLY A 159 -16.58 12.04 54.96
C GLY A 159 -16.68 10.82 54.02
N THR A 160 -15.87 9.77 54.16
CA THR A 160 -14.80 9.48 55.16
C THR A 160 -13.60 8.77 54.51
N THR A 161 -12.51 8.57 55.26
CA THR A 161 -11.19 8.14 54.77
C THR A 161 -10.78 6.72 55.21
N SER A 162 -10.29 5.91 54.28
CA SER A 162 -9.37 4.77 54.51
C SER A 162 -8.72 4.37 53.16
N GLY A 163 -7.51 3.81 53.08
CA GLY A 163 -6.50 3.57 54.12
C GLY A 163 -5.56 2.40 53.75
N ALA A 164 -4.23 2.62 53.82
CA ALA A 164 -3.14 1.66 53.54
C ALA A 164 -2.99 1.17 52.06
N ALA A 165 -1.84 0.64 51.62
CA ALA A 165 -0.42 0.92 51.96
C ALA A 165 0.52 0.23 50.94
N GLY A 166 1.68 0.86 50.65
CA GLY A 166 2.77 0.27 49.84
C GLY A 166 2.54 0.31 48.32
N SER A 167 3.56 0.38 47.46
CA SER A 167 5.01 0.53 47.69
C SER A 167 5.59 1.49 46.66
N GLY A 168 6.53 2.35 47.07
CA GLY A 168 7.14 3.35 46.19
C GLY A 168 8.39 2.84 45.49
N VAL A 169 8.59 3.26 44.24
CA VAL A 169 9.92 3.39 43.62
C VAL A 169 10.09 4.86 43.23
N THR A 170 10.83 5.60 44.06
CA THR A 170 11.13 7.02 43.80
C THR A 170 12.35 7.14 42.90
N ILE A 171 12.17 7.64 41.67
CA ILE A 171 13.27 8.18 40.87
C ILE A 171 13.11 9.71 40.83
N ALA A 172 13.70 10.38 41.81
CA ALA A 172 14.20 11.73 41.59
C ALA A 172 15.55 11.62 40.85
N GLY A 173 15.93 12.52 39.96
CA GLY A 173 15.25 13.73 39.49
C GLY A 173 16.29 14.81 39.19
N LEU A 174 16.08 15.62 38.14
CA LEU A 174 16.77 16.88 37.74
C LEU A 174 16.33 17.13 36.27
N ALA A 175 15.47 18.08 35.87
CA ALA A 175 15.07 19.42 36.34
C ALA A 175 15.80 20.60 35.64
N ALA A 176 15.33 20.91 34.42
CA ALA A 176 15.31 22.23 33.76
C ALA A 176 14.41 22.11 32.51
N GLY A 177 13.59 23.07 32.09
CA GLY A 177 13.22 24.36 32.69
C GLY A 177 12.66 25.28 31.60
N GLY A 178 11.38 25.64 31.65
CA GLY A 178 10.75 26.46 30.59
C GLY A 178 9.28 26.78 30.92
N ALA A 179 8.89 28.03 30.75
CA ALA A 179 7.62 28.55 31.25
C ALA A 179 6.43 28.34 30.28
N LEU A 180 5.23 28.47 30.85
CA LEU A 180 3.96 28.62 30.14
C LEU A 180 4.02 29.71 29.08
N LEU A 181 3.58 29.39 27.86
CA LEU A 181 2.96 30.34 26.93
C LEU A 181 1.85 29.60 26.18
N ALA A 182 0.69 30.24 26.02
CA ALA A 182 -0.56 29.57 25.71
C ALA A 182 -1.09 29.86 24.29
N ALA A 183 -1.90 28.92 23.80
CA ALA A 183 -3.06 29.15 22.93
C ALA A 183 -2.93 30.19 21.79
N ALA A 184 -2.35 29.76 20.67
CA ALA A 184 -2.62 30.32 19.34
C ALA A 184 -2.58 29.20 18.28
N LEU A 185 -3.04 29.50 17.05
CA LEU A 185 -2.95 28.63 15.86
C LEU A 185 -3.85 27.36 15.82
N ALA A 186 -5.03 27.40 16.45
CA ALA A 186 -6.11 26.42 16.23
C ALA A 186 -7.41 27.05 15.67
N GLY A 187 -7.32 28.25 15.06
CA GLY A 187 -8.49 29.04 14.64
C GLY A 187 -8.28 29.90 13.38
N ALA A 188 -7.37 29.50 12.49
CA ALA A 188 -6.92 30.32 11.36
C ALA A 188 -6.87 29.54 10.02
N LEU A 189 -7.92 28.78 9.70
CA LEU A 189 -8.05 28.07 8.42
C LEU A 189 -9.48 28.10 7.82
N ILE A 190 -10.37 28.94 8.37
CA ILE A 190 -11.70 29.25 7.80
C ILE A 190 -11.95 30.76 7.90
N LEU A 191 -11.20 31.56 7.11
CA LEU A 191 -11.62 32.85 6.54
C LEU A 191 -10.56 33.32 5.51
N GLY A 192 -10.92 34.26 4.63
CA GLY A 192 -10.06 34.75 3.55
C GLY A 192 -9.04 35.83 3.95
N PRO A 193 -8.01 36.10 3.12
CA PRO A 193 -6.88 36.94 3.49
C PRO A 193 -7.06 38.43 3.11
N GLU A 194 -7.59 39.25 4.01
CA GLU A 194 -7.65 40.73 3.86
C GLU A 194 -7.36 41.47 5.19
N LEU A 195 -6.43 40.95 6.00
CA LEU A 195 -5.95 41.62 7.22
C LEU A 195 -4.45 41.37 7.44
N PHE A 196 -3.60 42.18 6.79
CA PHE A 196 -2.37 42.78 7.36
C PHE A 196 -1.79 43.77 6.34
N ALA A 197 -2.05 45.06 6.53
CA ALA A 197 -1.38 46.13 5.79
C ALA A 197 -0.11 46.56 6.54
N GLU A 198 0.98 46.79 5.81
CA GLU A 198 2.32 46.94 6.37
C GLU A 198 2.74 48.40 6.57
N ALA A 199 3.40 48.69 7.70
CA ALA A 199 4.20 49.90 7.92
C ALA A 199 5.40 49.58 8.84
N PRO A 200 6.56 50.25 8.71
CA PRO A 200 7.84 49.56 8.92
C PRO A 200 8.70 50.15 10.06
N VAL A 201 9.86 49.53 10.34
CA VAL A 201 11.15 50.23 10.58
C VAL A 201 12.35 49.26 10.56
N ALA A 202 13.49 49.74 10.03
CA ALA A 202 14.87 49.23 10.14
C ALA A 202 15.15 47.73 9.90
N ALA A 203 15.79 47.42 8.76
CA ALA A 203 16.40 46.12 8.50
C ALA A 203 17.91 46.12 8.83
N GLU A 204 18.39 45.03 9.42
CA GLU A 204 19.83 44.73 9.54
C GLU A 204 20.22 43.69 8.48
N THR A 205 20.94 44.13 7.44
CA THR A 205 21.15 43.34 6.22
C THR A 205 22.22 42.26 6.38
N SER A 206 21.80 41.00 6.48
CA SER A 206 22.65 39.83 6.18
C SER A 206 22.35 39.32 4.76
N GLN A 207 23.38 39.22 3.92
CA GLN A 207 23.23 39.00 2.47
C GLN A 207 23.26 37.49 2.12
N PRO A 208 22.33 36.98 1.29
CA PRO A 208 22.33 35.58 0.89
C PRO A 208 23.48 35.24 -0.08
N PRO A 209 24.01 33.99 -0.05
CA PRO A 209 25.08 33.56 -0.94
C PRO A 209 24.60 33.51 -2.40
N ALA A 210 25.32 34.20 -3.30
CA ALA A 210 24.96 34.29 -4.71
C ALA A 210 25.25 32.99 -5.50
N ALA A 211 24.39 32.68 -6.47
CA ALA A 211 24.58 31.55 -7.36
C ALA A 211 25.81 31.76 -8.28
N GLN A 212 26.69 30.76 -8.35
CA GLN A 212 27.81 30.77 -9.29
C GLN A 212 27.33 30.37 -10.70
N LYS A 213 27.58 31.24 -11.67
CA LYS A 213 27.30 31.01 -13.10
C LYS A 213 28.57 30.48 -13.79
N PRO A 214 28.47 29.51 -14.73
CA PRO A 214 29.65 28.98 -15.42
C PRO A 214 30.38 30.05 -16.27
N SER A 215 31.71 30.03 -16.23
CA SER A 215 32.58 30.91 -17.04
C SER A 215 33.31 30.12 -18.14
N ALA A 216 33.46 30.76 -19.30
CA ALA A 216 34.08 30.24 -20.52
C ALA A 216 35.41 30.98 -20.85
N PRO A 217 36.23 30.50 -21.82
CA PRO A 217 37.70 30.58 -21.71
C PRO A 217 38.39 31.82 -22.30
N ARG A 218 39.72 31.93 -22.08
CA ARG A 218 40.64 32.86 -22.76
C ARG A 218 42.00 32.21 -23.11
N PRO A 219 42.82 32.83 -24.01
CA PRO A 219 43.83 32.13 -24.81
C PRO A 219 45.27 32.04 -24.24
N ARG A 220 46.20 31.57 -25.09
CA ARG A 220 47.55 31.05 -24.85
C ARG A 220 48.68 32.08 -25.12
N GLU A 221 49.94 31.61 -24.93
CA GLU A 221 51.24 32.10 -25.48
C GLU A 221 52.00 33.16 -24.64
N PRO A 222 53.36 33.20 -24.61
CA PRO A 222 54.38 32.32 -25.22
C PRO A 222 55.38 31.67 -24.22
N GLU A 223 56.30 30.85 -24.76
CA GLU A 223 57.50 30.26 -24.13
C GLU A 223 58.70 31.25 -24.02
N PRO A 224 59.76 30.94 -23.25
CA PRO A 224 61.06 30.69 -23.93
C PRO A 224 61.95 29.59 -23.29
N ALA A 225 62.78 28.95 -24.13
CA ALA A 225 63.74 27.90 -23.75
C ALA A 225 65.15 28.41 -23.39
N ASN A 226 65.95 27.57 -22.72
CA ASN A 226 67.39 27.39 -23.01
C ASN A 226 68.00 26.13 -22.34
N GLU A 227 68.83 25.43 -23.11
CA GLU A 227 69.88 24.47 -22.69
C GLU A 227 71.23 25.23 -22.58
N PRO A 228 72.42 24.62 -22.39
CA PRO A 228 72.78 23.28 -21.88
C PRO A 228 73.90 23.30 -20.79
N ALA A 229 74.15 22.16 -20.12
CA ALA A 229 75.49 21.80 -19.59
C ALA A 229 75.61 20.31 -19.16
N ALA A 230 76.68 19.66 -19.62
CA ALA A 230 77.27 18.42 -19.11
C ALA A 230 78.79 18.68 -18.88
N PRO A 231 79.71 17.71 -18.60
CA PRO A 231 79.56 16.28 -18.29
C PRO A 231 80.42 15.80 -17.07
N ALA A 232 80.39 14.50 -16.73
CA ALA A 232 81.57 13.70 -16.32
C ALA A 232 81.23 12.20 -16.11
N GLU A 233 81.87 11.30 -16.86
CA GLU A 233 81.91 9.82 -16.70
C GLU A 233 83.24 9.42 -16.00
N PRO A 234 83.77 8.17 -16.04
CA PRO A 234 83.24 6.83 -16.34
C PRO A 234 83.37 5.91 -15.08
N THR A 235 83.75 4.61 -15.01
CA THR A 235 84.26 3.50 -15.87
C THR A 235 83.98 2.18 -15.09
N ALA A 236 84.12 0.93 -15.57
CA ALA A 236 84.68 0.34 -16.78
C ALA A 236 83.84 -0.91 -17.19
N GLU A 237 83.54 -1.12 -18.48
CA GLU A 237 84.18 -2.07 -19.43
C GLU A 237 83.81 -3.57 -19.21
N THR A 238 83.31 -4.38 -20.18
CA THR A 238 83.65 -4.60 -21.62
C THR A 238 84.89 -5.51 -21.77
N PRO A 239 85.01 -6.47 -22.75
CA PRO A 239 84.28 -6.63 -24.03
C PRO A 239 83.69 -8.03 -24.36
N ALA A 240 82.99 -8.09 -25.51
CA ALA A 240 82.86 -9.28 -26.38
C ALA A 240 83.68 -9.07 -27.68
N PRO A 241 84.02 -10.12 -28.45
CA PRO A 241 83.39 -10.30 -29.78
C PRO A 241 83.25 -11.81 -30.17
N ALA A 242 82.80 -12.25 -31.36
CA ALA A 242 82.53 -11.60 -32.64
C ALA A 242 81.37 -12.28 -33.42
N THR A 243 80.92 -11.65 -34.51
CA THR A 243 79.84 -12.12 -35.42
C THR A 243 80.40 -12.56 -36.81
N PRO A 244 79.62 -12.91 -37.86
CA PRO A 244 79.85 -14.15 -38.61
C PRO A 244 80.38 -13.95 -40.04
N PRO A 245 80.53 -15.04 -40.82
CA PRO A 245 80.29 -15.06 -42.26
C PRO A 245 79.02 -15.85 -42.61
N ALA A 246 78.36 -15.49 -43.71
CA ALA A 246 77.12 -16.13 -44.19
C ALA A 246 77.37 -17.18 -45.29
N ALA A 247 76.48 -18.18 -45.38
CA ALA A 247 76.35 -19.10 -46.51
C ALA A 247 74.87 -19.42 -46.77
N ALA A 248 74.53 -19.75 -48.02
CA ALA A 248 73.15 -19.92 -48.50
C ALA A 248 72.63 -21.38 -48.37
N PRO A 249 71.30 -21.64 -48.50
CA PRO A 249 70.67 -22.89 -48.05
C PRO A 249 70.59 -23.99 -49.12
N LEU A 250 70.37 -25.24 -48.67
CA LEU A 250 69.88 -26.40 -49.42
C LEU A 250 69.09 -27.36 -48.47
N PRO A 251 68.25 -28.29 -48.98
CA PRO A 251 67.14 -28.87 -48.21
C PRO A 251 67.45 -30.13 -47.37
N ALA A 252 66.44 -30.55 -46.60
CA ALA A 252 66.54 -31.53 -45.51
C ALA A 252 66.52 -33.02 -45.95
N PRO A 253 67.11 -33.92 -45.13
CA PRO A 253 66.69 -35.31 -44.98
C PRO A 253 65.49 -35.43 -44.00
N ALA A 254 64.73 -36.52 -44.08
CA ALA A 254 63.53 -36.73 -43.25
C ALA A 254 63.85 -37.39 -41.90
N GLU A 255 63.19 -36.93 -40.83
CA GLU A 255 63.08 -37.68 -39.57
C GLU A 255 61.82 -38.55 -39.56
N THR A 256 61.96 -39.76 -38.99
CA THR A 256 60.89 -40.77 -38.84
C THR A 256 60.34 -40.67 -37.42
N PRO A 257 59.02 -40.78 -37.18
CA PRO A 257 58.38 -40.09 -36.06
C PRO A 257 58.70 -40.66 -34.68
N ALA A 258 58.93 -39.77 -33.72
CA ALA A 258 58.77 -40.05 -32.31
C ALA A 258 57.27 -40.20 -31.96
N ALA A 259 56.95 -41.07 -31.01
CA ALA A 259 55.58 -41.31 -30.58
C ALA A 259 55.09 -40.20 -29.63
N ASP A 260 54.07 -39.45 -30.05
CA ASP A 260 53.36 -38.48 -29.21
C ASP A 260 52.44 -39.21 -28.20
N PRO A 261 52.26 -38.72 -26.96
CA PRO A 261 51.52 -39.44 -25.94
C PRO A 261 50.01 -39.44 -26.21
N ALA A 262 49.30 -40.43 -25.66
CA ALA A 262 47.90 -40.68 -25.98
C ALA A 262 47.00 -39.45 -25.80
N THR A 263 46.45 -38.96 -26.91
CA THR A 263 45.38 -37.96 -26.93
C THR A 263 44.16 -38.49 -26.20
N ALA A 264 43.99 -38.08 -24.93
CA ALA A 264 42.73 -38.26 -24.24
C ALA A 264 41.62 -37.62 -25.10
N PRO A 265 40.48 -38.30 -25.36
CA PRO A 265 39.46 -37.76 -26.24
C PRO A 265 38.89 -36.49 -25.62
N ILE A 266 39.18 -35.34 -26.24
CA ILE A 266 38.47 -34.09 -25.98
C ILE A 266 37.00 -34.41 -26.29
N ALA A 267 36.18 -34.47 -25.25
CA ALA A 267 34.76 -34.77 -25.38
C ALA A 267 34.12 -33.67 -26.24
N ALA A 268 33.92 -33.97 -27.53
CA ALA A 268 33.46 -32.99 -28.50
C ALA A 268 32.11 -32.44 -28.03
N ARG A 269 32.06 -31.13 -27.79
CA ARG A 269 30.84 -30.49 -27.27
C ARG A 269 29.69 -30.80 -28.25
N PRO A 270 28.51 -31.24 -27.76
CA PRO A 270 27.36 -31.47 -28.61
C PRO A 270 27.06 -30.26 -29.50
N GLY A 271 26.47 -30.52 -30.67
CA GLY A 271 26.09 -29.48 -31.63
C GLY A 271 25.11 -28.45 -31.06
N PRO A 272 24.70 -27.45 -31.86
CA PRO A 272 23.76 -26.43 -31.41
C PRO A 272 22.44 -27.06 -30.96
N LEU A 273 22.04 -26.75 -29.73
CA LEU A 273 20.66 -26.89 -29.27
C LEU A 273 19.92 -25.63 -29.73
N SER A 274 18.77 -25.80 -30.37
CA SER A 274 17.94 -24.69 -30.84
C SER A 274 16.55 -24.77 -30.24
N LEU A 275 16.02 -23.61 -29.85
CA LEU A 275 14.64 -23.43 -29.38
C LEU A 275 13.82 -22.80 -30.50
N GLY A 276 12.63 -23.35 -30.78
CA GLY A 276 11.94 -23.13 -32.04
C GLY A 276 11.45 -21.71 -32.33
N SER A 277 11.11 -20.88 -31.33
CA SER A 277 10.51 -19.55 -31.60
C SER A 277 10.66 -18.45 -30.55
N ALA A 278 10.90 -18.72 -29.26
CA ALA A 278 10.87 -17.63 -28.25
C ALA A 278 11.84 -17.82 -27.06
N THR A 279 12.81 -16.90 -26.92
CA THR A 279 13.70 -16.77 -25.76
C THR A 279 13.00 -16.15 -24.54
N ARG A 280 11.85 -15.49 -24.73
CA ARG A 280 11.02 -14.91 -23.67
C ARG A 280 9.60 -15.45 -23.80
N MET A 281 9.05 -16.01 -22.72
CA MET A 281 7.74 -16.64 -22.69
C MET A 281 6.94 -16.19 -21.46
N THR A 282 5.61 -16.25 -21.55
CA THR A 282 4.70 -16.02 -20.41
C THR A 282 3.90 -17.29 -20.17
N ALA A 283 3.95 -17.83 -18.95
CA ALA A 283 3.27 -19.06 -18.58
C ALA A 283 2.16 -18.79 -17.55
N THR A 284 0.92 -19.11 -17.93
CA THR A 284 -0.27 -19.05 -17.05
C THR A 284 -0.71 -20.43 -16.56
N ALA A 285 -0.08 -21.50 -17.08
CA ALA A 285 -0.29 -22.89 -16.69
C ALA A 285 0.78 -23.38 -15.69
N PHE A 286 0.67 -24.65 -15.29
CA PHE A 286 1.67 -25.37 -14.51
C PHE A 286 2.68 -26.15 -15.36
N GLU A 287 2.55 -26.07 -16.70
CA GLU A 287 3.46 -26.67 -17.67
C GLU A 287 3.91 -25.62 -18.69
N LEU A 288 5.06 -25.87 -19.32
CA LEU A 288 5.68 -25.03 -20.33
C LEU A 288 5.98 -25.86 -21.59
N ASP A 289 5.21 -25.64 -22.65
CA ASP A 289 5.41 -26.26 -23.96
C ASP A 289 6.65 -25.67 -24.65
N LEU A 290 7.68 -26.50 -24.82
CA LEU A 290 8.90 -26.16 -25.54
C LEU A 290 9.11 -27.13 -26.70
N ALA A 291 9.57 -26.63 -27.84
CA ALA A 291 9.94 -27.43 -29.00
C ALA A 291 11.16 -26.84 -29.71
N GLY A 292 11.92 -27.67 -30.42
CA GLY A 292 13.16 -27.26 -31.06
C GLY A 292 13.91 -28.39 -31.77
N THR A 293 15.21 -28.18 -31.96
CA THR A 293 16.13 -29.17 -32.52
C THR A 293 17.35 -29.38 -31.63
N ALA A 294 17.86 -30.61 -31.65
CA ALA A 294 18.96 -31.12 -30.84
C ALA A 294 19.71 -32.21 -31.65
N VAL A 295 20.81 -32.73 -31.11
CA VAL A 295 21.49 -33.91 -31.68
C VAL A 295 20.53 -35.11 -31.58
N PRO A 296 20.36 -35.94 -32.64
CA PRO A 296 19.49 -37.11 -32.58
C PRO A 296 19.77 -38.02 -31.38
N GLY A 297 18.74 -38.38 -30.63
CA GLY A 297 18.86 -39.19 -29.41
C GLY A 297 19.44 -38.47 -28.18
N ALA A 298 19.71 -37.17 -28.23
CA ALA A 298 20.14 -36.40 -27.07
C ALA A 298 19.03 -36.25 -26.04
N THR A 299 19.39 -36.25 -24.75
CA THR A 299 18.48 -35.82 -23.68
C THR A 299 18.50 -34.30 -23.59
N VAL A 300 17.34 -33.65 -23.72
CA VAL A 300 17.16 -32.21 -23.53
C VAL A 300 16.60 -31.96 -22.13
N GLU A 301 17.36 -31.23 -21.32
CA GLU A 301 17.04 -30.86 -19.94
C GLU A 301 16.56 -29.40 -19.86
N LEU A 302 15.47 -29.14 -19.15
CA LEU A 302 15.08 -27.78 -18.72
C LEU A 302 15.46 -27.60 -17.25
N ARG A 303 16.17 -26.52 -16.93
CA ARG A 303 16.71 -26.25 -15.58
C ARG A 303 16.40 -24.83 -15.12
N CYS A 304 16.31 -24.65 -13.80
CA CYS A 304 16.26 -23.36 -13.11
C CYS A 304 17.52 -23.25 -12.25
N GLY A 305 18.58 -22.66 -12.80
CA GLY A 305 19.93 -22.79 -12.23
C GLY A 305 20.35 -24.26 -12.17
N ASP A 306 20.78 -24.74 -11.00
CA ASP A 306 21.15 -26.15 -10.81
C ASP A 306 19.95 -27.10 -10.72
N ILE A 307 18.73 -26.61 -10.51
CA ILE A 307 17.53 -27.44 -10.34
C ILE A 307 17.04 -27.94 -11.70
N LEU A 308 17.02 -29.26 -11.90
CA LEU A 308 16.36 -29.88 -13.06
C LEU A 308 14.84 -29.81 -12.88
N LEU A 309 14.12 -29.21 -13.85
CA LEU A 309 12.66 -29.15 -13.87
C LEU A 309 12.06 -30.33 -14.65
N GLY A 310 12.68 -30.73 -15.76
CA GLY A 310 12.25 -31.90 -16.53
C GLY A 310 13.18 -32.22 -17.69
N THR A 311 12.88 -33.33 -18.38
CA THR A 311 13.69 -33.87 -19.48
C THR A 311 12.82 -34.40 -20.62
N THR A 312 13.27 -34.24 -21.86
CA THR A 312 12.74 -34.95 -23.04
C THR A 312 13.89 -35.53 -23.86
N THR A 313 13.60 -36.37 -24.87
CA THR A 313 14.61 -36.97 -25.76
C THR A 313 14.39 -36.54 -27.20
N ALA A 314 15.46 -36.19 -27.90
CA ALA A 314 15.40 -35.80 -29.30
C ALA A 314 15.14 -37.01 -30.22
N SER A 315 14.22 -36.83 -31.17
CA SER A 315 13.87 -37.84 -32.18
C SER A 315 15.10 -38.24 -33.02
N PRO A 316 15.08 -39.39 -33.73
CA PRO A 316 16.12 -39.74 -34.70
C PRO A 316 16.34 -38.69 -35.81
N GLY A 317 15.35 -37.84 -36.09
CA GLY A 317 15.47 -36.68 -36.98
C GLY A 317 15.94 -35.37 -36.31
N GLY A 318 16.38 -35.42 -35.05
CA GLY A 318 16.87 -34.26 -34.29
C GLY A 318 15.79 -33.32 -33.71
N SER A 319 14.52 -33.48 -34.09
CA SER A 319 13.40 -32.70 -33.55
C SER A 319 12.97 -33.16 -32.15
N TRP A 320 12.55 -32.22 -31.31
CA TRP A 320 11.96 -32.50 -30.00
C TRP A 320 10.81 -31.53 -29.69
N ALA A 321 9.85 -32.00 -28.90
CA ALA A 321 8.79 -31.20 -28.29
C ALA A 321 8.40 -31.85 -26.95
N ALA A 322 8.12 -31.05 -25.92
CA ALA A 322 7.62 -31.52 -24.64
C ALA A 322 6.98 -30.39 -23.82
N ALA A 323 5.95 -30.75 -23.05
CA ALA A 323 5.49 -29.98 -21.90
C ALA A 323 6.45 -30.27 -20.72
N PHE A 324 7.06 -29.22 -20.16
CA PHE A 324 7.90 -29.33 -18.97
C PHE A 324 7.14 -28.82 -17.74
N PRO A 325 7.13 -29.54 -16.60
CA PRO A 325 6.46 -29.07 -15.39
C PRO A 325 7.18 -27.85 -14.80
N ILE A 326 6.40 -26.83 -14.46
CA ILE A 326 6.81 -25.57 -13.82
C ILE A 326 5.95 -25.24 -12.59
N ASP A 327 5.33 -26.28 -12.01
CA ASP A 327 4.57 -26.25 -10.76
C ASP A 327 5.37 -25.58 -9.62
N ARG A 328 6.66 -25.89 -9.55
CA ARG A 328 7.61 -25.42 -8.53
C ARG A 328 8.06 -23.97 -8.71
N LEU A 329 7.85 -23.38 -9.88
CA LEU A 329 8.14 -21.97 -10.12
C LEU A 329 6.95 -21.14 -9.63
N ALA A 330 7.15 -20.27 -8.64
CA ALA A 330 6.14 -19.33 -8.19
C ALA A 330 5.86 -18.24 -9.25
N ASN A 331 4.85 -17.40 -9.05
CA ASN A 331 4.63 -16.24 -9.92
C ASN A 331 5.82 -15.27 -9.87
N GLY A 332 6.21 -14.74 -11.03
CA GLY A 332 7.39 -13.89 -11.20
C GLY A 332 8.20 -14.23 -12.45
N THR A 333 9.31 -13.52 -12.67
CA THR A 333 10.20 -13.75 -13.81
C THR A 333 11.35 -14.68 -13.43
N TRP A 334 11.51 -15.77 -14.18
CA TRP A 334 12.52 -16.81 -13.95
C TRP A 334 13.50 -16.88 -15.12
N ALA A 335 14.78 -17.04 -14.82
CA ALA A 335 15.81 -17.38 -15.79
C ALA A 335 16.01 -18.89 -15.82
N LEU A 336 15.49 -19.54 -16.86
CA LEU A 336 15.65 -20.97 -17.12
C LEU A 336 16.77 -21.21 -18.13
N THR A 337 17.28 -22.43 -18.18
CA THR A 337 18.24 -22.87 -19.19
C THR A 337 17.83 -24.21 -19.78
N LEU A 338 17.91 -24.32 -21.12
CA LEU A 338 17.91 -25.60 -21.82
C LEU A 338 19.34 -26.07 -22.05
N VAL A 339 19.60 -27.34 -21.77
CA VAL A 339 20.88 -28.02 -22.05
C VAL A 339 20.59 -29.33 -22.76
N GLN A 340 21.40 -29.73 -23.75
CA GLN A 340 21.35 -31.09 -24.27
C GLN A 340 22.57 -31.89 -23.80
N VAL A 341 22.32 -33.15 -23.46
CA VAL A 341 23.33 -34.11 -23.02
C VAL A 341 23.40 -35.25 -24.03
N VAL A 342 24.62 -35.50 -24.54
CA VAL A 342 24.92 -36.59 -25.48
C VAL A 342 26.07 -37.40 -24.89
N SER A 343 25.83 -38.69 -24.60
CA SER A 343 26.83 -39.60 -24.03
C SER A 343 27.54 -39.05 -22.78
N GLY A 344 26.83 -38.27 -21.96
CA GLY A 344 27.36 -37.60 -20.75
C GLY A 344 28.01 -36.24 -20.97
N ALA A 345 28.22 -35.79 -22.22
CA ALA A 345 28.73 -34.45 -22.53
C ALA A 345 27.59 -33.44 -22.72
N ALA A 346 27.71 -32.27 -22.11
CA ALA A 346 26.69 -31.21 -22.14
C ALA A 346 27.00 -30.10 -23.17
N SER A 347 25.95 -29.57 -23.82
CA SER A 347 26.02 -28.45 -24.76
C SER A 347 26.38 -27.10 -24.09
N ALA A 348 26.33 -26.01 -24.87
CA ALA A 348 26.11 -24.70 -24.28
C ALA A 348 24.67 -24.63 -23.71
N PRO A 349 24.44 -23.95 -22.57
CA PRO A 349 23.09 -23.66 -22.11
C PRO A 349 22.44 -22.60 -23.02
N VAL A 350 21.21 -22.84 -23.43
CA VAL A 350 20.35 -21.86 -24.11
C VAL A 350 19.47 -21.20 -23.04
N PRO A 351 19.63 -19.89 -22.75
CA PRO A 351 18.81 -19.22 -21.76
C PRO A 351 17.38 -19.00 -22.26
N ILE A 352 16.41 -19.05 -21.34
CA ILE A 352 15.01 -18.68 -21.56
C ILE A 352 14.56 -17.83 -20.38
N GLU A 353 13.92 -16.69 -20.64
CA GLU A 353 13.23 -15.91 -19.62
C GLU A 353 11.74 -16.30 -19.61
N VAL A 354 11.22 -16.77 -18.48
CA VAL A 354 9.82 -17.19 -18.33
C VAL A 354 9.14 -16.33 -17.27
N VAL A 355 8.10 -15.59 -17.66
CA VAL A 355 7.22 -14.85 -16.76
C VAL A 355 6.06 -15.77 -16.35
N VAL A 356 6.12 -16.30 -15.13
CA VAL A 356 5.04 -17.10 -14.55
C VAL A 356 3.99 -16.15 -13.97
N ALA A 357 2.76 -16.23 -14.50
CA ALA A 357 1.68 -15.27 -14.24
C ALA A 357 0.33 -15.98 -14.02
N ARG A 358 0.31 -16.98 -13.12
CA ARG A 358 -0.91 -17.72 -12.76
C ARG A 358 -1.82 -16.84 -11.92
N ARG A 359 -3.12 -16.79 -12.21
CA ARG A 359 -4.11 -16.11 -11.35
C ARG A 359 -4.55 -17.04 -10.22
N PRO A 360 -4.88 -16.51 -9.02
CA PRO A 360 -5.59 -17.29 -8.01
C PRO A 360 -6.93 -17.80 -8.57
N LEU A 361 -7.38 -18.93 -8.04
CA LEU A 361 -8.74 -19.40 -8.28
C LEU A 361 -9.77 -18.40 -7.73
N ALA A 362 -10.93 -18.27 -8.37
CA ALA A 362 -12.03 -17.47 -7.85
C ALA A 362 -12.41 -17.95 -6.43
N PRO A 363 -12.65 -17.04 -5.47
CA PRO A 363 -13.09 -17.44 -4.14
C PRO A 363 -14.49 -18.08 -4.21
N THR A 364 -14.74 -19.07 -3.37
CA THR A 364 -16.11 -19.56 -3.15
C THR A 364 -16.84 -18.58 -2.22
N ILE A 365 -18.16 -18.46 -2.35
CA ILE A 365 -18.98 -17.68 -1.43
C ILE A 365 -20.20 -18.47 -0.92
N ALA A 366 -20.53 -18.27 0.34
CA ALA A 366 -21.76 -18.65 0.99
C ALA A 366 -22.30 -17.44 1.75
N VAL A 367 -23.57 -17.12 1.54
CA VAL A 367 -24.24 -15.95 2.13
C VAL A 367 -25.29 -16.42 3.12
N ASP A 368 -25.11 -16.08 4.40
CA ASP A 368 -26.10 -16.33 5.44
C ASP A 368 -26.82 -15.03 5.83
N THR A 369 -28.11 -14.94 5.49
CA THR A 369 -29.04 -13.85 5.87
C THR A 369 -29.89 -14.19 7.10
N GLY A 370 -29.53 -15.22 7.85
CA GLY A 370 -30.30 -15.71 8.99
C GLY A 370 -31.73 -16.06 8.60
N SER A 371 -31.91 -16.98 7.64
CA SER A 371 -33.23 -17.30 7.05
C SER A 371 -33.97 -16.11 6.41
N GLY A 372 -33.23 -15.12 5.87
CA GLY A 372 -33.79 -14.07 5.02
C GLY A 372 -34.30 -12.82 5.73
N TYR A 373 -33.91 -12.55 6.98
CA TYR A 373 -34.33 -11.33 7.71
C TYR A 373 -33.19 -10.60 8.45
N LEU A 374 -31.96 -11.11 8.41
CA LEU A 374 -30.76 -10.47 8.97
C LEU A 374 -29.84 -9.98 7.84
N LEU A 375 -28.99 -8.99 8.13
CA LEU A 375 -27.93 -8.55 7.22
C LEU A 375 -26.98 -9.72 6.89
N PRO A 376 -26.56 -9.87 5.62
CA PRO A 376 -25.78 -11.00 5.15
C PRO A 376 -24.39 -11.05 5.80
N ILE A 377 -24.06 -12.19 6.40
CA ILE A 377 -22.67 -12.58 6.64
C ILE A 377 -22.22 -13.36 5.40
N VAL A 378 -21.07 -13.00 4.84
CA VAL A 378 -20.48 -13.67 3.68
C VAL A 378 -19.25 -14.44 4.13
N SER A 379 -19.13 -15.69 3.72
CA SER A 379 -18.00 -16.56 4.08
C SER A 379 -17.61 -17.47 2.91
N GLY A 380 -16.43 -18.08 2.96
CA GLY A 380 -16.01 -18.99 1.91
C GLY A 380 -14.55 -19.43 2.01
N THR A 381 -14.00 -19.83 0.86
CA THR A 381 -12.59 -20.22 0.70
C THR A 381 -11.91 -19.42 -0.40
N ALA A 382 -10.61 -19.19 -0.26
CA ALA A 382 -9.72 -18.59 -1.26
C ALA A 382 -8.32 -19.25 -1.17
N GLU A 383 -7.36 -18.74 -1.95
CA GLU A 383 -5.93 -19.05 -1.73
C GLU A 383 -5.51 -18.59 -0.31
N PRO A 384 -4.81 -19.42 0.50
CA PRO A 384 -4.37 -19.04 1.83
C PRO A 384 -3.54 -17.75 1.85
N GLY A 385 -3.84 -16.84 2.79
CA GLY A 385 -3.20 -15.53 2.88
C GLY A 385 -3.59 -14.52 1.78
N ALA A 386 -4.51 -14.87 0.87
CA ALA A 386 -5.00 -13.94 -0.15
C ALA A 386 -5.97 -12.90 0.43
N THR A 387 -5.96 -11.68 -0.12
CA THR A 387 -6.91 -10.63 0.23
C THR A 387 -8.19 -10.82 -0.59
N VAL A 388 -9.31 -11.09 0.07
CA VAL A 388 -10.63 -11.20 -0.54
C VAL A 388 -11.36 -9.86 -0.46
N GLU A 389 -11.92 -9.41 -1.57
CA GLU A 389 -12.80 -8.25 -1.68
C GLU A 389 -14.22 -8.73 -1.99
N VAL A 390 -15.20 -8.25 -1.24
CA VAL A 390 -16.63 -8.62 -1.36
C VAL A 390 -17.44 -7.42 -1.84
N PHE A 391 -18.29 -7.63 -2.83
CA PHE A 391 -19.05 -6.61 -3.54
C PHE A 391 -20.55 -6.91 -3.48
N ASP A 392 -21.39 -5.87 -3.49
CA ASP A 392 -22.81 -5.96 -3.85
C ASP A 392 -23.06 -5.11 -5.09
N ARG A 393 -23.59 -5.73 -6.16
CA ARG A 393 -23.89 -5.09 -7.46
C ARG A 393 -22.69 -4.31 -8.04
N GLY A 394 -21.46 -4.71 -7.70
CA GLY A 394 -20.21 -4.09 -8.12
C GLY A 394 -19.64 -3.01 -7.17
N SER A 395 -20.37 -2.60 -6.14
CA SER A 395 -19.84 -1.73 -5.08
C SER A 395 -19.09 -2.56 -4.03
N LEU A 396 -17.87 -2.17 -3.68
CA LEU A 396 -17.09 -2.81 -2.61
C LEU A 396 -17.81 -2.60 -1.26
N LEU A 397 -18.00 -3.69 -0.51
CA LEU A 397 -18.58 -3.67 0.84
C LEU A 397 -17.56 -4.03 1.93
N ALA A 398 -16.67 -4.98 1.66
CA ALA A 398 -15.69 -5.44 2.64
C ALA A 398 -14.40 -5.96 1.98
N THR A 399 -13.31 -5.90 2.74
CA THR A 399 -12.02 -6.50 2.40
C THR A 399 -11.53 -7.32 3.59
N VAL A 400 -11.24 -8.61 3.38
CA VAL A 400 -10.92 -9.59 4.43
C VAL A 400 -9.76 -10.46 3.96
N ALA A 401 -8.82 -10.81 4.85
CA ALA A 401 -7.76 -11.78 4.53
C ALA A 401 -8.28 -13.22 4.70
N ALA A 402 -7.95 -14.10 3.76
CA ALA A 402 -8.08 -15.54 3.96
C ALA A 402 -7.00 -16.06 4.92
N GLY A 403 -7.39 -16.90 5.88
CA GLY A 403 -6.47 -17.51 6.82
C GLY A 403 -5.54 -18.55 6.18
N ASP A 404 -4.65 -19.14 6.99
CA ASP A 404 -3.71 -20.16 6.54
C ASP A 404 -4.39 -21.47 6.09
N ASP A 405 -5.65 -21.70 6.49
CA ASP A 405 -6.52 -22.78 5.99
C ASP A 405 -7.33 -22.40 4.74
N GLY A 406 -7.12 -21.19 4.21
CA GLY A 406 -7.83 -20.62 3.06
C GLY A 406 -9.24 -20.12 3.36
N ARG A 407 -9.74 -20.21 4.60
CA ARG A 407 -11.10 -19.74 4.94
C ARG A 407 -11.13 -18.24 5.23
N TRP A 408 -12.29 -17.65 5.00
CA TRP A 408 -12.57 -16.25 5.30
C TRP A 408 -14.06 -16.03 5.63
N GLY A 409 -14.36 -14.92 6.32
CA GLY A 409 -15.73 -14.50 6.64
C GLY A 409 -15.80 -13.02 6.99
N THR A 410 -16.94 -12.38 6.72
CA THR A 410 -17.19 -10.96 7.01
C THR A 410 -18.01 -10.77 8.29
N ASP A 411 -17.94 -9.58 8.86
CA ASP A 411 -19.04 -9.05 9.68
C ASP A 411 -20.33 -8.88 8.84
N PRO A 412 -21.52 -8.67 9.44
CA PRO A 412 -22.76 -8.45 8.71
C PRO A 412 -22.70 -7.24 7.78
N LEU A 413 -22.96 -7.43 6.48
CA LEU A 413 -22.81 -6.41 5.45
C LEU A 413 -24.10 -5.61 5.21
N GLY A 414 -23.98 -4.28 5.10
CA GLY A 414 -25.09 -3.38 4.81
C GLY A 414 -25.47 -3.35 3.32
N THR A 415 -26.26 -4.32 2.86
CA THR A 415 -26.74 -4.39 1.45
C THR A 415 -28.05 -3.65 1.20
N GLY A 416 -28.87 -3.43 2.23
CA GLY A 416 -30.29 -3.09 2.06
C GLY A 416 -31.15 -4.30 1.70
N ALA A 417 -32.41 -4.05 1.32
CA ALA A 417 -33.46 -5.07 1.16
C ALA A 417 -33.22 -6.08 0.02
N SER A 418 -32.34 -5.77 -0.93
CA SER A 418 -31.99 -6.60 -2.08
C SER A 418 -30.48 -6.59 -2.29
N PHE A 419 -29.92 -7.75 -2.66
CA PHE A 419 -28.48 -7.91 -2.83
C PHE A 419 -28.14 -8.82 -4.01
N ALA A 420 -26.99 -8.59 -4.62
CA ALA A 420 -26.33 -9.45 -5.59
C ALA A 420 -24.83 -9.48 -5.27
N ILE A 421 -24.45 -10.40 -4.38
CA ILE A 421 -23.12 -10.47 -3.77
C ILE A 421 -22.17 -11.31 -4.63
N SER A 422 -20.97 -10.79 -4.86
CA SER A 422 -19.84 -11.55 -5.43
C SER A 422 -18.52 -11.19 -4.74
N ALA A 423 -17.50 -12.02 -4.90
CA ALA A 423 -16.18 -11.76 -4.34
C ALA A 423 -15.05 -12.01 -5.36
N ARG A 424 -13.89 -11.36 -5.17
CA ARG A 424 -12.63 -11.68 -5.87
C ARG A 424 -11.50 -11.76 -4.86
N SER A 425 -10.43 -12.49 -5.17
CA SER A 425 -9.24 -12.60 -4.33
C SER A 425 -8.00 -12.06 -5.05
N THR A 426 -7.14 -11.38 -4.32
CA THR A 426 -5.80 -10.99 -4.76
C THR A 426 -4.80 -11.85 -4.00
N GLY A 427 -4.10 -12.73 -4.71
CA GLY A 427 -3.13 -13.67 -4.12
C GLY A 427 -1.86 -12.96 -3.66
N SER A 428 -1.03 -13.69 -2.92
CA SER A 428 0.24 -13.22 -2.33
C SER A 428 1.22 -12.57 -3.33
N SER A 429 1.09 -12.90 -4.62
CA SER A 429 1.90 -12.38 -5.73
C SER A 429 1.27 -11.20 -6.49
N GLY A 430 0.15 -10.63 -6.00
CA GLY A 430 -0.56 -9.50 -6.62
C GLY A 430 -1.45 -9.88 -7.81
N GLY A 431 -1.52 -11.16 -8.18
CA GLY A 431 -2.46 -11.65 -9.17
C GLY A 431 -3.90 -11.62 -8.65
N VAL A 432 -4.83 -11.01 -9.40
CA VAL A 432 -6.26 -10.99 -9.07
C VAL A 432 -6.98 -12.18 -9.75
N SER A 433 -7.85 -12.85 -9.01
CA SER A 433 -8.69 -13.95 -9.49
C SER A 433 -9.75 -13.50 -10.51
N ALA A 434 -10.50 -14.47 -11.06
CA ALA A 434 -11.85 -14.19 -11.55
C ALA A 434 -12.80 -13.92 -10.36
N ALA A 435 -13.94 -13.26 -10.62
CA ALA A 435 -14.99 -13.15 -9.61
C ALA A 435 -15.63 -14.53 -9.31
N SER A 436 -16.19 -14.66 -8.10
CA SER A 436 -17.08 -15.77 -7.74
C SER A 436 -18.35 -15.78 -8.60
N GLU A 437 -19.12 -16.86 -8.51
CA GLU A 437 -20.55 -16.80 -8.86
C GLU A 437 -21.27 -15.75 -7.98
N THR A 438 -22.30 -15.09 -8.53
CA THR A 438 -23.04 -14.03 -7.84
C THR A 438 -24.24 -14.60 -7.09
N VAL A 439 -24.21 -14.56 -5.76
CA VAL A 439 -25.35 -14.98 -4.92
C VAL A 439 -26.28 -13.79 -4.72
N SER A 440 -27.47 -13.87 -5.32
CA SER A 440 -28.50 -12.83 -5.23
C SER A 440 -29.65 -13.25 -4.32
N GLY A 441 -30.27 -12.27 -3.64
CA GLY A 441 -31.37 -12.53 -2.72
C GLY A 441 -32.10 -11.27 -2.28
N GLN A 442 -33.08 -11.47 -1.40
CA GLN A 442 -33.83 -10.40 -0.73
C GLN A 442 -33.73 -10.60 0.79
N ILE A 443 -33.90 -9.52 1.54
CA ILE A 443 -34.00 -9.53 3.00
C ILE A 443 -35.37 -8.96 3.36
N ALA A 444 -36.14 -9.70 4.14
CA ALA A 444 -37.39 -9.21 4.69
C ALA A 444 -37.11 -7.99 5.58
N VAL A 445 -37.87 -6.91 5.35
CA VAL A 445 -37.78 -5.66 6.12
C VAL A 445 -39.13 -5.47 6.83
N PRO A 446 -39.17 -5.07 8.11
CA PRO A 446 -40.45 -4.76 8.76
C PRO A 446 -41.04 -3.46 8.19
N SER A 447 -42.37 -3.35 8.18
CA SER A 447 -43.07 -2.10 7.88
C SER A 447 -43.39 -1.38 9.18
N VAL A 448 -43.07 -0.09 9.28
CA VAL A 448 -43.17 0.71 10.52
C VAL A 448 -44.13 1.88 10.33
N ALA A 449 -45.26 1.84 11.03
CA ALA A 449 -46.13 2.99 11.22
C ALA A 449 -45.93 3.55 12.64
N ALA A 450 -45.84 4.87 12.77
CA ALA A 450 -45.66 5.54 14.04
C ALA A 450 -46.42 6.87 14.05
N GLU A 451 -47.11 7.19 15.15
CA GLU A 451 -47.86 8.43 15.34
C GLU A 451 -47.54 9.03 16.72
N ALA A 452 -47.61 10.36 16.82
CA ALA A 452 -47.30 11.09 18.04
C ALA A 452 -48.53 11.86 18.54
N SER A 453 -48.80 11.77 19.84
CA SER A 453 -49.83 12.54 20.52
C SER A 453 -49.26 13.14 21.81
N GLY A 454 -48.83 14.41 21.73
CA GLY A 454 -48.01 15.01 22.78
C GLY A 454 -46.73 14.21 23.00
N THR A 455 -46.48 13.82 24.25
CA THR A 455 -45.34 12.98 24.66
C THR A 455 -45.56 11.47 24.52
N VAL A 456 -46.63 11.02 23.86
CA VAL A 456 -46.89 9.59 23.61
C VAL A 456 -46.61 9.26 22.16
N LEU A 457 -45.66 8.35 21.94
CA LEU A 457 -45.37 7.72 20.66
C LEU A 457 -46.14 6.39 20.56
N SER A 458 -47.06 6.27 19.63
CA SER A 458 -47.63 4.97 19.24
C SER A 458 -46.83 4.37 18.08
N VAL A 459 -46.67 3.06 18.08
CA VAL A 459 -45.98 2.33 17.02
C VAL A 459 -46.76 1.06 16.68
N SER A 460 -46.90 0.79 15.37
CA SER A 460 -47.32 -0.49 14.82
C SER A 460 -46.26 -0.98 13.82
N VAL A 461 -45.76 -2.20 14.01
CA VAL A 461 -44.74 -2.83 13.17
C VAL A 461 -45.32 -4.11 12.58
N ALA A 462 -45.44 -4.18 11.26
CA ALA A 462 -45.89 -5.37 10.54
C ALA A 462 -44.72 -6.13 9.94
N GLY A 463 -44.75 -7.47 9.99
CA GLY A 463 -43.63 -8.29 9.52
C GLY A 463 -43.79 -9.80 9.73
N VAL A 464 -42.67 -10.51 9.72
CA VAL A 464 -42.62 -11.97 9.84
C VAL A 464 -43.03 -12.42 11.26
N PRO A 465 -44.10 -13.23 11.41
CA PRO A 465 -44.57 -13.70 12.72
C PRO A 465 -43.49 -14.37 13.58
N GLY A 466 -43.54 -14.10 14.89
CA GLY A 466 -42.66 -14.71 15.88
C GLY A 466 -41.21 -14.19 15.89
N ARG A 467 -40.83 -13.28 14.99
CA ARG A 467 -39.48 -12.69 14.95
C ARG A 467 -39.33 -11.55 15.95
N GLU A 468 -38.14 -11.43 16.51
CA GLU A 468 -37.77 -10.32 17.37
C GLU A 468 -37.35 -9.12 16.53
N ILE A 469 -37.64 -7.93 17.06
CA ILE A 469 -37.35 -6.63 16.48
C ILE A 469 -36.81 -5.69 17.55
N ALA A 470 -35.94 -4.77 17.17
CA ALA A 470 -35.43 -3.73 18.07
C ALA A 470 -35.79 -2.33 17.57
N LEU A 471 -36.13 -1.43 18.50
CA LEU A 471 -36.43 -0.02 18.23
C LEU A 471 -35.13 0.79 18.14
N TYR A 472 -35.00 1.53 17.05
CA TYR A 472 -33.96 2.52 16.80
C TYR A 472 -34.58 3.92 16.83
N ALA A 473 -33.84 4.86 17.41
CA ALA A 473 -34.14 6.26 17.56
C ALA A 473 -33.00 7.07 16.92
N ASP A 474 -33.29 7.81 15.85
CA ASP A 474 -32.29 8.62 15.11
C ASP A 474 -31.03 7.78 14.74
N GLY A 475 -31.27 6.59 14.17
CA GLY A 475 -30.24 5.60 13.83
C GLY A 475 -29.62 4.83 15.00
N LYS A 476 -29.92 5.15 16.27
CA LYS A 476 -29.32 4.53 17.46
C LYS A 476 -30.25 3.52 18.11
N LEU A 477 -29.71 2.36 18.50
CA LEU A 477 -30.45 1.34 19.25
C LEU A 477 -30.96 1.91 20.59
N SER A 478 -32.27 1.89 20.81
CA SER A 478 -32.91 2.49 22.01
C SER A 478 -32.90 1.58 23.25
N GLY A 479 -32.47 0.33 23.10
CA GLY A 479 -32.59 -0.72 24.12
C GLY A 479 -33.97 -1.39 24.20
N HIS A 480 -35.01 -0.82 23.58
CA HIS A 480 -36.33 -1.46 23.53
C HIS A 480 -36.39 -2.54 22.43
N THR A 481 -36.93 -3.69 22.79
CA THR A 481 -37.15 -4.83 21.89
C THR A 481 -38.60 -5.29 21.94
N GLY A 482 -39.09 -5.85 20.84
CA GLY A 482 -40.41 -6.46 20.71
C GLY A 482 -40.33 -7.78 19.96
N ARG A 483 -41.46 -8.48 19.88
CA ARG A 483 -41.61 -9.67 19.06
C ARG A 483 -42.92 -9.58 18.28
N ILE A 484 -42.85 -9.84 16.97
CA ILE A 484 -44.03 -9.80 16.09
C ILE A 484 -44.98 -10.95 16.47
N GLY A 485 -46.26 -10.63 16.61
CA GLY A 485 -47.32 -11.58 16.95
C GLY A 485 -47.56 -12.63 15.87
N SER A 486 -48.40 -13.62 16.20
CA SER A 486 -48.85 -14.65 15.26
C SER A 486 -49.76 -14.11 14.14
N ASP A 487 -50.30 -12.92 14.34
CA ASP A 487 -51.04 -12.09 13.37
C ASP A 487 -50.13 -11.31 12.41
N GLY A 488 -48.81 -11.32 12.64
CA GLY A 488 -47.84 -10.56 11.85
C GLY A 488 -47.66 -9.10 12.29
N VAL A 489 -48.17 -8.71 13.47
CA VAL A 489 -48.10 -7.33 13.98
C VAL A 489 -47.45 -7.27 15.37
N PHE A 490 -46.71 -6.20 15.66
CA PHE A 490 -46.32 -5.78 17.00
C PHE A 490 -46.80 -4.34 17.21
N ALA A 491 -47.44 -4.05 18.34
CA ALA A 491 -47.91 -2.71 18.68
C ALA A 491 -47.43 -2.31 20.08
N ALA A 492 -46.99 -1.07 20.24
CA ALA A 492 -46.49 -0.53 21.50
C ALA A 492 -46.76 0.97 21.64
N LEU A 493 -46.76 1.43 22.90
CA LEU A 493 -46.76 2.85 23.26
C LEU A 493 -45.47 3.15 24.04
N TYR A 494 -44.81 4.27 23.72
CA TYR A 494 -43.63 4.74 24.42
C TYR A 494 -43.83 6.18 24.91
N GLU A 495 -43.32 6.51 26.10
CA GLU A 495 -43.16 7.91 26.49
C GLU A 495 -41.96 8.51 25.75
N TRP A 496 -42.18 9.63 25.06
CA TRP A 496 -41.13 10.37 24.37
C TRP A 496 -41.11 11.82 24.84
N ARG A 497 -39.98 12.24 25.41
CA ARG A 497 -39.85 13.54 26.09
C ARG A 497 -38.93 14.54 25.37
N SER A 498 -38.42 14.16 24.20
CA SER A 498 -37.68 15.05 23.30
C SER A 498 -38.62 15.60 22.22
N PRO A 499 -38.91 16.92 22.18
CA PRO A 499 -39.63 17.51 21.06
C PRO A 499 -38.71 17.72 19.85
N GLY A 500 -39.29 17.72 18.65
CA GLY A 500 -38.58 17.95 17.39
C GLY A 500 -38.91 16.93 16.30
N GLU A 501 -38.12 16.95 15.23
CA GLU A 501 -38.12 15.89 14.22
C GLU A 501 -37.23 14.74 14.69
N HIS A 502 -37.75 13.51 14.58
CA HIS A 502 -37.05 12.28 14.93
C HIS A 502 -37.27 11.22 13.84
N ARG A 503 -36.41 10.20 13.80
CA ARG A 503 -36.64 8.96 13.06
C ARG A 503 -36.87 7.80 14.02
N ILE A 504 -38.00 7.14 13.84
CA ILE A 504 -38.38 5.93 14.57
C ILE A 504 -38.22 4.76 13.61
N GLY A 505 -37.37 3.80 13.95
CA GLY A 505 -37.09 2.68 13.06
C GLY A 505 -37.03 1.33 13.76
N PHE A 506 -37.25 0.27 12.98
CA PHE A 506 -37.15 -1.11 13.45
C PHE A 506 -36.37 -1.98 12.46
N ALA A 507 -35.57 -2.88 13.02
CA ALA A 507 -34.93 -3.97 12.30
C ALA A 507 -35.24 -5.28 13.03
N TYR A 508 -35.29 -6.40 12.29
CA TYR A 508 -35.28 -7.72 12.91
C TYR A 508 -33.98 -7.95 13.67
N THR A 509 -34.01 -8.77 14.73
CA THR A 509 -32.83 -9.12 15.53
C THR A 509 -32.82 -10.61 15.87
N ALA A 510 -31.63 -11.21 15.84
CA ALA A 510 -31.35 -12.54 16.40
C ALA A 510 -29.84 -12.69 16.63
N ASP A 511 -29.43 -13.36 17.71
CA ASP A 511 -28.04 -13.77 17.97
C ASP A 511 -26.99 -12.63 17.85
N GLY A 512 -27.36 -11.42 18.30
CA GLY A 512 -26.53 -10.20 18.22
C GLY A 512 -26.49 -9.53 16.84
N ARG A 513 -27.07 -10.15 15.80
CA ARG A 513 -27.22 -9.59 14.45
C ARG A 513 -28.53 -8.83 14.32
N HIS A 514 -28.58 -7.92 13.35
CA HIS A 514 -29.77 -7.18 12.97
C HIS A 514 -30.05 -7.30 11.46
N GLY A 515 -31.30 -7.04 11.07
CA GLY A 515 -31.75 -6.92 9.68
C GLY A 515 -31.59 -5.53 9.10
N VAL A 516 -32.19 -5.31 7.93
CA VAL A 516 -32.30 -3.98 7.33
C VAL A 516 -33.20 -3.11 8.22
N LEU A 517 -32.74 -1.90 8.53
CA LEU A 517 -33.51 -0.91 9.28
C LEU A 517 -34.56 -0.25 8.38
N ALA A 518 -35.84 -0.36 8.74
CA ALA A 518 -36.89 0.53 8.24
C ALA A 518 -37.00 1.73 9.19
N GLU A 519 -36.95 2.95 8.67
CA GLU A 519 -37.18 4.19 9.42
C GLU A 519 -38.42 4.92 8.90
N THR A 520 -39.23 5.46 9.82
CA THR A 520 -40.32 6.39 9.55
C THR A 520 -40.03 7.71 10.28
N PRO A 521 -40.07 8.87 9.58
CA PRO A 521 -39.89 10.17 10.22
C PRO A 521 -41.14 10.55 11.03
N ILE A 522 -40.94 11.24 12.14
CA ILE A 522 -42.01 11.72 13.02
C ILE A 522 -41.68 13.11 13.58
N THR A 523 -42.71 13.90 13.87
CA THR A 523 -42.56 15.19 14.57
C THR A 523 -43.28 15.12 15.91
N ILE A 524 -42.58 15.45 16.99
CA ILE A 524 -43.08 15.34 18.36
C ILE A 524 -43.16 16.74 18.97
N THR A 525 -44.35 17.10 19.45
CA THR A 525 -44.64 18.39 20.08
C THR A 525 -44.96 18.20 21.56
N LEU A 526 -44.49 19.13 22.40
CA LEU A 526 -45.02 19.27 23.75
C LEU A 526 -46.38 19.97 23.65
N GLY A 527 -47.43 19.35 24.20
CA GLY A 527 -48.79 19.89 24.27
C GLY A 527 -49.07 20.64 25.55
#